data_AF-A0A165P4W2-F1
#
_entry.id   AF-A0A165P4W2-F1
#
_cell.length_a   1.000
_cell.length_b   1.000
_cell.length_c   1.000
_cell.angle_alpha   90.00
_cell.angle_beta   90.00
_cell.angle_gamma   90.00
#
_symmetry.space_group_name_H-M   'P 1'
#
loop_
_entity.id
_entity.type
_entity.pdbx_description
1 polymer ?
#
loop_
_entity_poly.entity_id
_entity_poly.type
_entity_poly.pdbx_seq_one_letter_code
_entity_poly.pdbx_strand_id
1 'polypeptide(L)'
;ATYFYPGQGACGAVSKSSDLIVALSTAQYNGGSHCYQHIGVHYNGQFVDATVVDECPGCGPNDIDLSPAAFQRLASLDQGRIQVTWDYE
;
A
#
# COMPACT_ATOMS: atom_id res chain seq x y z
N ALA A 1 -0.20 -7.01 -4.76
CA ALA A 1 0.38 -6.33 -3.59
C ALA A 1 1.65 -7.05 -3.13
N THR A 2 2.66 -6.27 -2.76
CA THR A 2 3.85 -6.69 -2.00
C THR A 2 3.89 -5.91 -0.67
N TYR A 3 5.02 -5.94 0.05
CA TYR A 3 5.24 -5.05 1.19
C TYR A 3 6.63 -4.39 1.21
N PHE A 4 6.72 -3.26 1.90
CA PHE A 4 7.97 -2.52 2.18
C PHE A 4 8.12 -2.18 3.67
N TYR A 5 9.33 -1.80 4.11
CA TYR A 5 9.56 -1.29 5.46
C TYR A 5 9.56 0.25 5.43
N PRO A 6 8.58 0.92 6.08
CA PRO A 6 8.39 2.36 5.89
C PRO A 6 9.44 3.25 6.55
N GLY A 7 9.57 4.46 6.00
CA GLY A 7 10.32 5.59 6.54
C GLY A 7 9.60 6.90 6.20
N GLN A 8 10.32 7.91 5.69
CA GLN A 8 9.69 9.09 5.10
C GLN A 8 9.22 8.78 3.67
N GLY A 9 7.91 8.82 3.43
CA GLY A 9 7.31 8.56 2.12
C GLY A 9 7.20 9.82 1.24
N ALA A 10 6.86 9.61 -0.03
CA ALA A 10 6.71 10.64 -1.07
C ALA A 10 5.65 11.71 -0.74
N CYS A 11 4.64 11.38 0.07
CA CYS A 11 3.66 12.35 0.56
C CYS A 11 4.22 13.26 1.68
N GLY A 12 5.42 12.99 2.18
CA GLY A 12 6.07 13.73 3.27
C GLY A 12 5.80 13.17 4.67
N ALA A 13 4.98 12.13 4.79
CA ALA A 13 4.70 11.48 6.06
C ALA A 13 5.84 10.55 6.49
N VAL A 14 6.20 10.58 7.77
CA VAL A 14 7.09 9.57 8.39
C VAL A 14 6.24 8.48 9.00
N SER A 15 6.38 7.27 8.49
CA SER A 15 5.59 6.11 8.91
C SER A 15 6.48 4.98 9.39
N LYS A 16 5.90 4.03 10.12
CA LYS A 16 6.56 2.82 10.64
C LYS A 16 5.82 1.57 10.21
N SER A 17 6.46 0.41 10.36
CA SER A 17 5.91 -0.88 9.91
C SER A 17 4.58 -1.28 10.55
N SER A 18 4.21 -0.68 11.69
CA SER A 18 2.93 -0.94 12.37
C SER A 18 1.75 -0.15 11.82
N ASP A 19 2.00 0.87 10.99
CA ASP A 19 0.95 1.74 10.46
C ASP A 19 0.26 1.07 9.27
N LEU A 20 -1.03 1.31 9.05
CA LEU A 20 -1.77 0.76 7.91
C LEU A 20 -1.67 1.73 6.73
N ILE A 21 -0.63 1.55 5.93
CA ILE A 21 -0.29 2.47 4.85
C ILE A 21 0.06 1.71 3.56
N VAL A 22 0.06 2.45 2.46
CA VAL A 22 0.37 1.95 1.13
C VAL A 22 1.23 2.93 0.33
N ALA A 23 2.14 2.39 -0.48
CA ALA A 23 2.77 3.06 -1.58
C ALA A 23 2.05 2.73 -2.89
N LEU A 24 1.64 3.75 -3.64
CA LEU A 24 1.00 3.59 -4.95
C LEU A 24 2.05 3.51 -6.07
N SER A 25 1.76 2.79 -7.14
CA SER A 25 2.56 2.87 -8.38
C SER A 25 2.66 4.31 -8.87
N THR A 26 3.69 4.68 -9.65
CA THR A 26 3.79 6.03 -10.24
C THR A 26 2.53 6.45 -11.02
N ALA A 27 1.89 5.49 -11.71
CA ALA A 27 0.66 5.75 -12.47
C ALA A 27 -0.52 6.14 -11.56
N GLN A 28 -0.64 5.47 -10.40
CA GLN A 28 -1.72 5.74 -9.43
C GLN A 28 -1.39 6.86 -8.47
N TYR A 29 -0.11 7.05 -8.12
CA TYR A 29 0.36 8.14 -7.29
C TYR A 29 0.09 9.50 -7.97
N ASN A 30 0.22 9.55 -9.30
CA ASN A 30 -0.14 10.70 -10.14
C ASN A 30 0.38 12.04 -9.60
N GLY A 31 1.68 12.08 -9.30
CA GLY A 31 2.34 13.27 -8.77
C GLY A 31 1.86 13.68 -7.37
N GLY A 32 1.32 12.75 -6.59
CA GLY A 32 0.83 12.96 -5.23
C GLY A 32 -0.62 13.41 -5.13
N SER A 33 -1.40 13.36 -6.23
CA SER A 33 -2.82 13.76 -6.20
C SER A 33 -3.67 12.89 -5.27
N HIS A 34 -3.18 11.70 -4.91
CA HIS A 34 -3.84 10.74 -4.03
C HIS A 34 -3.22 10.66 -2.63
N CYS A 35 -2.28 11.55 -2.29
CA CYS A 35 -1.71 11.57 -0.94
C CYS A 35 -2.78 11.72 0.13
N TYR A 36 -2.64 10.93 1.20
CA TYR A 36 -3.54 10.89 2.36
C TYR A 36 -4.96 10.41 2.06
N GLN A 37 -5.24 9.97 0.84
CA GLN A 37 -6.46 9.23 0.53
C GLN A 37 -6.37 7.80 1.05
N HIS A 38 -7.52 7.18 1.21
CA HIS A 38 -7.66 5.80 1.67
C HIS A 38 -7.95 4.89 0.48
N ILE A 39 -7.41 3.68 0.52
CA ILE A 39 -7.81 2.60 -0.37
C ILE A 39 -8.26 1.39 0.44
N GLY A 40 -9.33 0.76 -0.01
CA GLY A 40 -9.76 -0.54 0.47
C GLY A 40 -9.04 -1.65 -0.29
N VAL A 41 -8.40 -2.58 0.40
CA VAL A 41 -7.69 -3.72 -0.22
C VAL A 41 -8.30 -5.03 0.23
N HIS A 42 -8.67 -5.87 -0.74
CA HIS A 42 -9.33 -7.16 -0.52
C HIS A 42 -8.47 -8.33 -0.98
N TYR A 43 -8.46 -9.40 -0.16
CA TYR A 43 -7.80 -10.66 -0.49
C TYR A 43 -8.43 -11.82 0.27
N ASN A 44 -8.91 -12.87 -0.42
CA ASN A 44 -9.45 -14.08 0.20
C ASN A 44 -10.47 -13.83 1.35
N GLY A 45 -11.37 -12.86 1.17
CA GLY A 45 -12.37 -12.48 2.18
C GLY A 45 -11.83 -11.61 3.33
N GLN A 46 -10.53 -11.33 3.36
CA GLN A 46 -9.92 -10.32 4.23
C GLN A 46 -9.99 -8.94 3.60
N PHE A 47 -9.90 -7.93 4.45
CA PHE A 47 -9.95 -6.52 4.09
C PHE A 47 -8.96 -5.71 4.94
N VAL A 48 -8.36 -4.69 4.34
CA VAL A 48 -7.63 -3.64 5.04
C VAL A 48 -7.87 -2.30 4.36
N ASP A 49 -8.18 -1.28 5.17
CA ASP A 49 -8.13 0.13 4.79
C ASP A 49 -6.69 0.62 5.06
N ALA A 50 -6.06 1.18 4.03
CA ALA A 50 -4.70 1.71 4.10
C ALA A 50 -4.61 3.14 3.56
N THR A 51 -3.89 3.99 4.28
CA THR A 51 -3.65 5.38 3.85
C THR A 51 -2.50 5.45 2.84
N VAL A 52 -2.70 6.16 1.74
CA VAL A 52 -1.67 6.46 0.74
C VAL A 52 -0.69 7.47 1.30
N VAL A 53 0.57 7.06 1.46
CA VAL A 53 1.63 7.93 2.01
C VAL A 53 2.92 7.94 1.19
N ASP A 54 3.02 7.08 0.17
CA ASP A 54 4.26 6.91 -0.57
C ASP A 54 4.02 6.55 -2.04
N GLU A 55 5.10 6.62 -2.82
CA GLU A 55 5.18 6.20 -4.21
C GLU A 55 6.10 4.98 -4.32
N CYS A 56 5.71 4.02 -5.15
CA CYS A 56 6.51 2.87 -5.55
C CYS A 56 6.89 2.97 -7.04
N PRO A 57 8.06 3.55 -7.39
CA PRO A 57 8.47 3.74 -8.78
C PRO A 57 8.72 2.44 -9.54
N GLY A 58 9.00 1.34 -8.82
CA GLY A 58 9.23 0.01 -9.40
C GLY A 58 7.96 -0.83 -9.57
N CYS A 59 6.82 -0.36 -9.08
CA CYS A 59 5.56 -1.10 -9.12
C CYS A 59 4.93 -1.05 -10.52
N GLY A 60 4.28 -2.16 -10.92
CA GLY A 60 3.42 -2.16 -12.09
C GLY A 60 2.25 -1.19 -11.94
N PRO A 61 1.55 -0.81 -13.04
CA PRO A 61 0.57 0.29 -13.02
C PRO A 61 -0.53 0.19 -11.96
N ASN A 62 -0.96 -1.01 -11.57
CA ASN A 62 -1.96 -1.22 -10.52
C ASN A 62 -1.42 -2.03 -9.33
N ASP A 63 -0.11 -2.26 -9.29
CA ASP A 63 0.54 -2.86 -8.12
C ASP A 63 0.58 -1.82 -7.00
N ILE A 64 0.37 -2.31 -5.78
CA ILE A 64 0.49 -1.54 -4.54
C ILE A 64 1.50 -2.22 -3.62
N ASP A 65 2.21 -1.42 -2.82
CA ASP A 65 3.19 -1.91 -1.85
C ASP A 65 2.73 -1.51 -0.45
N LEU A 66 2.35 -2.50 0.36
CA LEU A 66 1.75 -2.27 1.68
C LEU A 66 2.81 -2.16 2.77
N SER A 67 2.49 -1.56 3.91
CA SER A 67 3.28 -1.79 5.12
C SER A 67 3.18 -3.26 5.57
N PRO A 68 4.10 -3.74 6.43
CA PRO A 68 4.02 -5.10 6.95
C PRO A 68 2.73 -5.34 7.74
N ALA A 69 2.30 -4.38 8.55
CA ALA A 69 1.04 -4.47 9.28
C ALA A 69 -0.18 -4.54 8.36
N ALA A 70 -0.23 -3.77 7.27
CA ALA A 70 -1.33 -3.82 6.32
C ALA A 70 -1.34 -5.14 5.53
N PHE A 71 -0.18 -5.59 5.06
CA PHE A 71 -0.06 -6.87 4.36
C PHE A 71 -0.47 -8.05 5.26
N GLN A 72 -0.07 -8.04 6.54
CA GLN A 72 -0.39 -9.09 7.51
C GLN A 72 -1.89 -9.20 7.84
N ARG A 73 -2.70 -8.18 7.54
CA ARG A 73 -4.17 -8.30 7.60
C ARG A 73 -4.73 -9.19 6.49
N LEU A 74 -4.00 -9.32 5.39
CA LEU A 74 -4.42 -10.07 4.21
C LEU A 74 -3.75 -11.46 4.15
N ALA A 75 -2.43 -11.53 4.39
CA ALA A 75 -1.65 -12.76 4.28
C ALA A 75 -0.36 -12.73 5.12
N SER A 76 0.25 -13.89 5.38
CA SER A 76 1.59 -13.94 5.99
C SER A 76 2.64 -13.27 5.10
N LEU A 77 3.59 -12.55 5.70
CA LEU A 77 4.72 -11.93 4.98
C LEU A 77 5.56 -12.94 4.19
N ASP A 78 5.56 -14.21 4.59
CA ASP A 78 6.27 -15.30 3.89
C ASP A 78 5.76 -15.52 2.46
N GLN A 79 4.54 -15.09 2.14
CA GLN A 79 4.03 -15.16 0.77
C GLN A 79 4.74 -14.17 -0.17
N GLY A 80 5.26 -13.06 0.36
CA GLY A 80 6.01 -12.03 -0.38
C GLY A 80 5.17 -11.18 -1.35
N ARG A 81 4.28 -11.82 -2.13
CA ARG A 81 3.39 -11.17 -3.10
C ARG A 81 2.04 -11.90 -3.13
N ILE A 82 0.96 -11.13 -3.11
CA ILE A 82 -0.40 -11.63 -3.26
C ILE A 82 -1.16 -10.87 -4.36
N GLN A 83 -2.03 -11.56 -5.08
CA GLN A 83 -2.93 -10.96 -6.05
C GLN A 83 -4.15 -10.39 -5.31
N VAL A 84 -4.31 -9.07 -5.28
CA VAL A 84 -5.38 -8.38 -4.55
C VAL A 84 -6.29 -7.62 -5.50
N THR A 85 -7.49 -7.26 -5.03
CA THR A 85 -8.30 -6.20 -5.61
C THR A 85 -8.31 -5.01 -4.66
N TRP A 86 -8.38 -3.79 -5.19
CA TRP A 86 -8.44 -2.59 -4.38
C TRP A 86 -9.17 -1.46 -5.12
N ASP A 87 -9.68 -0.51 -4.35
CA ASP A 87 -10.41 0.66 -4.82
C ASP A 87 -10.17 1.85 -3.87
N TYR A 88 -10.33 3.07 -4.40
CA TYR A 88 -10.33 4.28 -3.58
C TYR A 88 -11.64 4.37 -2.81
N GLU A 89 -11.57 4.72 -1.52
CA GLU A 89 -12.74 4.97 -0.67
C GLU A 89 -13.37 6.35 -0.89
#